data_AF-A0A7C6EFI8-F1
#
_entry.id   AF-A0A7C6EFI8-F1
#
_cell.length_a   1.000
_cell.length_b   1.000
_cell.length_c   1.000
_cell.angle_alpha   90.00
_cell.angle_beta   90.00
_cell.angle_gamma   90.00
#
_symmetry.space_group_name_H-M   'P 1'
#
loop_
_entity.id
_entity.type
_entity.pdbx_description
1 polymer ?
#
loop_
_entity_poly.entity_id
_entity_poly.type
_entity_poly.pdbx_seq_one_letter_code
_entity_poly.pdbx_strand_id
1 'polypeptide(L)'
;MQSFLSVLRNRIVFALITILIIFPLTILLLSSNNIEYYLNVIFYTQKIFLIASLFIFLSFITLKEKQIDYKMPDIDDTVAYIVISFVLIATLATLHTNFDTVLKMEILSIDRNIAWLGFGGFLADSFDLDRIFIDSNGIKKIIELESSPNAPLTLRLHTGWESPREFNSTVLLVINREYRLDLSNTYANLNNSEPSWIDVVIPAHALKAGENIVELKSYGPSNVFLTSQWVYHDGKTLRTDGSYYGEEALIYLRDSSNHPPSLFQLAFNYQTLIKLLAIGFLLLALFGKDTLMSVCSQYGGHLLILLILSILAVNGVLFIQSQWEHLSALTGRILSYSLGSFLTVYANFDNQEGPVIGVNNFYIRLYKSCSGIESIAVFITLFFVMIFFNWHAINKKLIPFLFILGIMGTFLVNVLRLACLIFLGAFVSEDLAVGAFHTNLGWIFMLVYFTCFNELTLIFARRKTNGS
;
A
#
# COMPACT_ATOMS: atom_id res chain seq x y z
N MET A 1 -44.39 -16.43 3.48
CA MET A 1 -43.10 -16.02 4.10
C MET A 1 -41.89 -16.36 3.22
N GLN A 2 -41.78 -17.58 2.69
CA GLN A 2 -40.66 -18.00 1.82
C GLN A 2 -40.55 -17.21 0.48
N SER A 3 -41.67 -16.87 -0.18
CA SER A 3 -41.64 -16.05 -1.40
C SER A 3 -41.27 -14.59 -1.14
N PHE A 4 -41.62 -14.05 0.04
CA PHE A 4 -41.26 -12.70 0.46
C PHE A 4 -39.75 -12.61 0.74
N LEU A 5 -39.18 -13.61 1.41
CA LEU A 5 -37.75 -13.69 1.71
C LEU A 5 -36.89 -13.90 0.44
N SER A 6 -37.37 -14.65 -0.56
CA SER A 6 -36.64 -14.81 -1.83
C SER A 6 -36.66 -13.53 -2.69
N VAL A 7 -37.78 -12.80 -2.69
CA VAL A 7 -37.90 -11.50 -3.36
C VAL A 7 -37.04 -10.44 -2.64
N LEU A 8 -37.02 -10.43 -1.31
CA LEU A 8 -36.16 -9.54 -0.52
C LEU A 8 -34.67 -9.85 -0.72
N ARG A 9 -34.30 -11.13 -0.78
CA ARG A 9 -32.93 -11.60 -1.08
C ARG A 9 -32.46 -11.12 -2.45
N ASN A 10 -33.26 -11.31 -3.49
CA ASN A 10 -32.89 -10.88 -4.84
C ASN A 10 -32.83 -9.34 -4.94
N ARG A 11 -33.70 -8.61 -4.20
CA ARG A 11 -33.66 -7.15 -4.12
C ARG A 11 -32.45 -6.61 -3.37
N ILE A 12 -31.98 -7.29 -2.32
CA ILE A 12 -30.79 -6.89 -1.55
C ILE A 12 -29.51 -7.21 -2.32
N VAL A 13 -29.41 -8.37 -2.97
CA VAL A 13 -28.29 -8.69 -3.87
C VAL A 13 -28.26 -7.72 -5.05
N PHE A 14 -29.42 -7.41 -5.64
CA PHE A 14 -29.52 -6.42 -6.71
C PHE A 14 -29.18 -5.00 -6.22
N ALA A 15 -29.59 -4.61 -5.01
CA ALA A 15 -29.24 -3.32 -4.40
C ALA A 15 -27.75 -3.23 -4.07
N LEU A 16 -27.12 -4.31 -3.59
CA LEU A 16 -25.68 -4.38 -3.35
C LEU A 16 -24.91 -4.30 -4.67
N ILE A 17 -25.33 -5.03 -5.71
CA ILE A 17 -24.73 -4.93 -7.05
C ILE A 17 -24.94 -3.52 -7.63
N THR A 18 -26.10 -2.91 -7.42
CA THR A 18 -26.41 -1.52 -7.83
C THR A 18 -25.53 -0.52 -7.08
N ILE A 19 -25.33 -0.68 -5.77
CA ILE A 19 -24.47 0.21 -4.98
C ILE A 19 -22.98 -0.04 -5.31
N LEU A 20 -22.57 -1.28 -5.59
CA LEU A 20 -21.18 -1.63 -5.92
C LEU A 20 -20.77 -1.25 -7.34
N ILE A 21 -21.72 -1.23 -8.29
CA ILE A 21 -21.43 -0.95 -9.71
C ILE A 21 -21.96 0.41 -10.12
N ILE A 22 -23.23 0.73 -9.83
CA ILE A 22 -23.86 1.96 -10.31
C ILE A 22 -23.37 3.17 -9.54
N PHE A 23 -23.24 3.13 -8.21
CA PHE A 23 -22.81 4.31 -7.43
C PHE A 23 -21.41 4.86 -7.83
N PRO A 24 -20.37 4.02 -8.03
CA PRO A 24 -19.11 4.45 -8.64
C PRO A 24 -19.28 5.02 -10.05
N LEU A 25 -20.13 4.40 -10.87
CA LEU A 25 -20.40 4.80 -12.25
C LEU A 25 -21.15 6.14 -12.32
N THR A 26 -22.07 6.43 -11.39
CA THR A 26 -22.76 7.73 -11.30
C THR A 26 -21.81 8.83 -10.84
N ILE A 27 -20.89 8.56 -9.92
CA ILE A 27 -19.84 9.53 -9.54
C ILE A 27 -18.92 9.81 -10.74
N LEU A 28 -18.61 8.78 -11.54
CA LEU A 28 -17.83 8.90 -12.78
C LEU A 28 -18.53 9.77 -13.85
N LEU A 29 -19.86 9.65 -13.97
CA LEU A 29 -20.67 10.36 -14.96
C LEU A 29 -21.02 11.81 -14.55
N LEU A 30 -20.93 12.14 -13.26
CA LEU A 30 -21.29 13.46 -12.71
C LEU A 30 -20.10 14.40 -12.50
N SER A 31 -18.85 13.94 -12.67
CA SER A 31 -17.65 14.73 -12.37
C SER A 31 -16.84 15.01 -13.64
N SER A 32 -16.90 16.24 -14.14
CA SER A 32 -16.31 16.59 -15.45
C SER A 32 -14.83 16.99 -15.42
N ASN A 33 -14.19 17.19 -14.26
CA ASN A 33 -12.93 17.96 -14.24
C ASN A 33 -11.72 17.32 -13.53
N ASN A 34 -11.81 16.15 -12.88
CA ASN A 34 -10.60 15.49 -12.34
C ASN A 34 -10.75 13.97 -12.15
N ILE A 35 -10.89 13.26 -13.28
CA ILE A 35 -11.18 11.81 -13.33
C ILE A 35 -10.20 10.99 -12.49
N GLU A 36 -8.91 11.36 -12.45
CA GLU A 36 -7.87 10.61 -11.75
C GLU A 36 -8.04 10.61 -10.23
N TYR A 37 -8.30 11.79 -9.62
CA TYR A 37 -8.56 11.91 -8.18
C TYR A 37 -9.79 11.09 -7.76
N TYR A 38 -10.88 11.19 -8.52
CA TYR A 38 -12.11 10.48 -8.19
C TYR A 38 -12.01 8.98 -8.43
N LEU A 39 -11.30 8.54 -9.47
CA LEU A 39 -10.97 7.13 -9.64
C LEU A 39 -10.24 6.60 -8.41
N ASN A 40 -9.20 7.29 -7.93
CA ASN A 40 -8.47 6.89 -6.72
C ASN A 40 -9.41 6.80 -5.50
N VAL A 41 -10.21 7.82 -5.21
CA VAL A 41 -11.18 7.81 -4.09
C VAL A 41 -12.20 6.68 -4.23
N ILE A 42 -12.75 6.47 -5.43
CA ILE A 42 -13.68 5.38 -5.72
C ILE A 42 -12.99 4.03 -5.49
N PHE A 43 -11.74 3.84 -5.89
CA PHE A 43 -11.03 2.57 -5.75
C PHE A 43 -10.63 2.27 -4.31
N TYR A 44 -10.23 3.28 -3.53
CA TYR A 44 -10.02 3.12 -2.08
C TYR A 44 -11.33 2.76 -1.37
N THR A 45 -12.41 3.45 -1.74
CA THR A 45 -13.76 3.15 -1.25
C THR A 45 -14.17 1.74 -1.67
N GLN A 46 -13.89 1.30 -2.90
CA GLN A 46 -14.17 -0.05 -3.39
C GLN A 46 -13.34 -1.10 -2.66
N LYS A 47 -12.07 -0.88 -2.32
CA LYS A 47 -11.29 -1.83 -1.52
C LYS A 47 -11.88 -2.03 -0.13
N ILE A 48 -12.29 -0.93 0.52
CA ILE A 48 -12.98 -0.97 1.82
C ILE A 48 -14.34 -1.68 1.68
N PHE A 49 -15.12 -1.35 0.65
CA PHE A 49 -16.42 -1.96 0.38
C PHE A 49 -16.32 -3.42 -0.04
N LEU A 50 -15.29 -3.84 -0.77
CA LEU A 50 -15.10 -5.23 -1.18
C LEU A 50 -14.77 -6.10 0.04
N ILE A 51 -13.94 -5.59 0.95
CA ILE A 51 -13.63 -6.23 2.23
C ILE A 51 -14.90 -6.30 3.09
N ALA A 52 -15.65 -5.20 3.20
CA ALA A 52 -16.93 -5.17 3.92
C ALA A 52 -18.00 -6.08 3.29
N SER A 53 -18.05 -6.18 1.96
CA SER A 53 -19.01 -7.01 1.22
C SER A 53 -18.66 -8.49 1.32
N LEU A 54 -17.37 -8.84 1.26
CA LEU A 54 -16.89 -10.20 1.51
C LEU A 54 -17.26 -10.63 2.94
N PHE A 55 -17.11 -9.71 3.90
CA PHE A 55 -17.46 -9.92 5.29
C PHE A 55 -18.97 -10.10 5.48
N ILE A 56 -19.80 -9.25 4.86
CA ILE A 56 -21.27 -9.38 4.87
C ILE A 56 -21.70 -10.68 4.19
N PHE A 57 -21.08 -11.04 3.07
CA PHE A 57 -21.35 -12.27 2.33
C PHE A 57 -20.98 -13.52 3.14
N LEU A 58 -19.81 -13.53 3.79
CA LEU A 58 -19.40 -14.59 4.71
C LEU A 58 -20.35 -14.68 5.90
N SER A 59 -20.75 -13.54 6.47
CA SER A 59 -21.74 -13.46 7.55
C SER A 59 -23.11 -14.01 7.12
N PHE A 60 -23.53 -13.76 5.88
CA PHE A 60 -24.77 -14.30 5.31
C PHE A 60 -24.70 -15.81 5.04
N ILE A 61 -23.53 -16.33 4.65
CA ILE A 61 -23.31 -17.77 4.50
C ILE A 61 -23.41 -18.48 5.85
N THR A 62 -22.91 -17.86 6.92
CA THR A 62 -22.97 -18.43 8.27
C THR A 62 -24.30 -18.23 8.99
N LEU A 63 -25.11 -17.24 8.60
CA LEU A 63 -26.46 -17.03 9.15
C LEU A 63 -27.52 -17.95 8.54
N LYS A 64 -27.12 -18.96 7.76
CA LYS A 64 -28.03 -19.95 7.21
C LYS A 64 -28.38 -21.01 8.26
N GLU A 65 -29.39 -20.73 9.08
CA GLU A 65 -30.17 -21.80 9.72
C GLU A 65 -31.36 -22.20 8.84
N LYS A 66 -31.31 -23.46 8.39
CA LYS A 66 -32.39 -24.40 8.01
C LYS A 66 -32.79 -24.67 6.55
N GLN A 67 -32.72 -26.00 6.31
CA GLN A 67 -33.42 -26.88 5.38
C GLN A 67 -33.02 -26.87 3.89
N ILE A 68 -31.73 -27.04 3.65
CA ILE A 68 -31.31 -28.01 2.62
C ILE A 68 -30.82 -29.21 3.41
N ASP A 69 -31.31 -30.41 3.07
CA ASP A 69 -30.97 -31.70 3.69
C ASP A 69 -29.52 -32.14 3.33
N TYR A 70 -28.59 -31.19 3.35
CA TYR A 70 -27.19 -31.48 3.58
C TYR A 70 -27.06 -31.73 5.08
N LYS A 71 -26.91 -32.99 5.48
CA LYS A 71 -26.20 -33.31 6.73
C LYS A 71 -24.80 -32.69 6.64
N MET A 72 -24.68 -31.43 7.03
CA MET A 72 -23.39 -30.95 7.50
C MET A 72 -23.05 -31.74 8.77
N PRO A 73 -21.76 -32.00 9.04
CA PRO A 73 -21.37 -32.72 10.24
C PRO A 73 -21.84 -31.94 11.47
N ASP A 74 -22.04 -32.60 12.60
CA ASP A 74 -22.21 -32.03 13.95
C ASP A 74 -21.01 -31.12 14.32
N ILE A 75 -20.91 -29.98 13.66
CA ILE A 75 -19.97 -28.91 13.93
C ILE A 75 -20.85 -27.77 14.40
N ASP A 76 -20.83 -27.51 15.71
CA ASP A 76 -21.50 -26.38 16.35
C ASP A 76 -21.32 -25.10 15.53
N ASP A 77 -22.40 -24.33 15.35
CA ASP A 77 -22.44 -23.02 14.68
C ASP A 77 -21.33 -22.04 15.16
N THR A 78 -20.77 -22.30 16.34
CA THR A 78 -19.62 -21.63 16.93
C THR A 78 -18.31 -21.76 16.11
N VAL A 79 -18.10 -22.88 15.41
CA VAL A 79 -16.90 -23.09 14.56
C VAL A 79 -16.95 -22.23 13.31
N ALA A 80 -18.15 -21.98 12.77
CA ALA A 80 -18.34 -21.06 11.66
C ALA A 80 -18.02 -19.60 12.08
N TYR A 81 -18.40 -19.20 13.29
CA TYR A 81 -18.04 -17.90 13.89
C TYR A 81 -16.53 -17.73 14.12
N ILE A 82 -15.84 -18.79 14.54
CA ILE A 82 -14.39 -18.80 14.73
C ILE A 82 -13.66 -18.69 13.38
N VAL A 83 -14.13 -19.40 12.35
CA VAL A 83 -13.54 -19.34 11.00
C VAL A 83 -13.74 -17.95 10.37
N ILE A 84 -14.91 -17.33 10.52
CA ILE A 84 -15.13 -15.95 10.09
C ILE A 84 -14.22 -14.98 10.82
N SER A 85 -14.09 -15.11 12.14
CA SER A 85 -13.24 -14.24 12.95
C SER A 85 -11.75 -14.37 12.58
N PHE A 86 -11.33 -15.56 12.15
CA PHE A 86 -9.97 -15.82 11.70
C PHE A 86 -9.67 -15.27 10.30
N VAL A 87 -10.64 -15.39 9.38
CA VAL A 87 -10.58 -14.77 8.05
C VAL A 87 -10.60 -13.24 8.16
N LEU A 88 -11.36 -12.68 9.10
CA LEU A 88 -11.34 -11.25 9.46
C LEU A 88 -9.97 -10.75 9.89
N ILE A 89 -9.32 -11.47 10.81
CA ILE A 89 -8.05 -11.07 11.41
C ILE A 89 -6.93 -11.22 10.40
N ALA A 90 -6.99 -12.27 9.56
CA ALA A 90 -6.10 -12.42 8.41
C ALA A 90 -6.30 -11.30 7.37
N THR A 91 -7.55 -10.85 7.15
CA THR A 91 -7.88 -9.73 6.25
C THR A 91 -7.40 -8.38 6.80
N LEU A 92 -7.55 -8.16 8.11
CA LEU A 92 -7.05 -6.96 8.81
C LEU A 92 -5.51 -6.94 8.89
N ALA A 93 -4.85 -8.11 8.97
CA ALA A 93 -3.40 -8.23 8.90
C ALA A 93 -2.86 -7.99 7.47
N THR A 94 -3.61 -8.34 6.43
CA THR A 94 -3.27 -7.98 5.04
C THR A 94 -3.56 -6.52 4.69
N LEU A 95 -4.46 -5.83 5.41
CA LEU A 95 -4.62 -4.37 5.32
C LEU A 95 -3.42 -3.62 5.94
N HIS A 96 -2.73 -4.24 6.91
CA HIS A 96 -1.57 -3.67 7.59
C HIS A 96 -0.38 -3.38 6.67
N THR A 97 -0.27 -4.03 5.50
CA THR A 97 0.87 -3.83 4.59
C THR A 97 0.69 -2.68 3.59
N ASN A 98 -0.47 -2.02 3.53
CA ASN A 98 -0.71 -0.86 2.65
C ASN A 98 -1.32 0.37 3.37
N PHE A 99 -1.63 0.27 4.67
CA PHE A 99 -2.08 1.42 5.46
C PHE A 99 -0.97 2.45 5.71
N ASP A 100 0.31 2.07 5.64
CA ASP A 100 1.44 3.01 5.71
C ASP A 100 1.39 4.05 4.59
N THR A 101 0.83 3.71 3.44
CA THR A 101 0.68 4.63 2.30
C THR A 101 -0.62 5.45 2.41
N VAL A 102 -1.71 4.84 2.91
CA VAL A 102 -3.04 5.47 3.01
C VAL A 102 -3.14 6.42 4.21
N LEU A 103 -2.64 6.04 5.39
CA LEU A 103 -2.63 6.93 6.56
C LEU A 103 -1.68 8.12 6.36
N LYS A 104 -0.60 7.91 5.60
CA LYS A 104 0.26 9.01 5.13
C LYS A 104 -0.53 9.97 4.23
N MET A 105 -1.35 9.48 3.29
CA MET A 105 -2.16 10.32 2.40
C MET A 105 -3.37 11.01 3.08
N GLU A 106 -4.04 10.35 4.02
CA GLU A 106 -5.31 10.86 4.59
C GLU A 106 -5.08 11.99 5.62
N ILE A 107 -3.98 11.93 6.38
CA ILE A 107 -3.54 13.04 7.26
C ILE A 107 -3.16 14.28 6.43
N LEU A 108 -2.70 14.10 5.18
CA LEU A 108 -2.31 15.19 4.28
C LEU A 108 -3.51 15.94 3.68
N SER A 109 -4.68 15.31 3.56
CA SER A 109 -5.86 15.91 2.90
C SER A 109 -6.80 16.72 3.81
N ILE A 110 -6.48 16.88 5.09
CA ILE A 110 -7.32 17.66 6.01
C ILE A 110 -7.06 19.16 5.77
N ASP A 111 -8.00 19.79 5.08
CA ASP A 111 -8.08 21.22 4.79
C ASP A 111 -7.79 22.11 6.04
N ARG A 112 -7.15 23.26 5.80
CA ARG A 112 -6.69 24.25 6.80
C ARG A 112 -7.76 24.69 7.80
N ASN A 113 -9.04 24.51 7.47
CA ASN A 113 -10.17 24.97 8.28
C ASN A 113 -10.65 23.95 9.33
N ILE A 114 -10.25 22.67 9.24
CA ILE A 114 -10.73 21.63 10.18
C ILE A 114 -9.75 21.42 11.34
N ALA A 115 -8.44 21.62 11.13
CA ALA A 115 -7.42 21.49 12.18
C ALA A 115 -7.61 22.44 13.37
N TRP A 116 -8.37 23.53 13.20
CA TRP A 116 -8.71 24.47 14.28
C TRP A 116 -9.86 24.02 15.19
N LEU A 117 -10.64 23.00 14.80
CA LEU A 117 -11.80 22.53 15.55
C LEU A 117 -11.44 21.29 16.40
N GLY A 118 -10.75 21.51 17.51
CA GLY A 118 -10.96 20.70 18.72
C GLY A 118 -9.81 19.88 19.31
N PHE A 119 -8.66 19.73 18.64
CA PHE A 119 -7.52 18.93 19.17
C PHE A 119 -6.22 19.73 19.40
N GLY A 120 -6.18 21.01 19.03
CA GLY A 120 -4.94 21.81 19.02
C GLY A 120 -4.36 22.19 20.40
N GLY A 121 -5.12 22.06 21.49
CA GLY A 121 -4.69 22.53 22.82
C GLY A 121 -3.76 21.56 23.58
N PHE A 122 -3.82 20.25 23.31
CA PHE A 122 -3.05 19.25 24.07
C PHE A 122 -1.75 18.84 23.36
N LEU A 123 -1.62 19.17 22.07
CA LEU A 123 -0.46 18.84 21.23
C LEU A 123 0.48 20.03 21.01
N ALA A 124 0.10 21.26 21.40
CA ALA A 124 0.92 22.44 21.14
C ALA A 124 2.04 22.66 22.18
N ASP A 125 1.85 22.23 23.44
CA ASP A 125 2.75 22.60 24.54
C ASP A 125 4.01 21.72 24.71
N SER A 126 4.26 20.76 23.81
CA SER A 126 5.39 19.81 23.95
C SER A 126 6.20 19.58 22.66
N PHE A 127 5.98 20.39 21.63
CA PHE A 127 6.69 20.23 20.36
C PHE A 127 7.24 21.57 19.86
N ASP A 128 8.56 21.68 19.80
CA ASP A 128 9.22 22.60 18.86
C ASP A 128 9.00 22.05 17.44
N LEU A 129 7.91 22.46 16.81
CA LEU A 129 7.56 22.04 15.45
C LEU A 129 8.23 22.99 14.44
N ASP A 130 9.38 22.59 13.91
CA ASP A 130 9.88 23.12 12.62
C ASP A 130 8.81 22.90 11.53
N ARG A 131 8.49 23.94 10.76
CA ARG A 131 7.50 23.88 9.68
C ARG A 131 8.20 23.82 8.32
N ILE A 132 7.83 22.86 7.49
CA ILE A 132 8.26 22.76 6.09
C ILE A 132 7.06 23.08 5.19
N PHE A 133 7.26 23.97 4.22
CA PHE A 133 6.27 24.36 3.22
C PHE A 133 6.84 24.08 1.82
N ILE A 134 5.99 23.59 0.91
CA ILE A 134 6.36 23.35 -0.49
C ILE A 134 5.64 24.40 -1.33
N ASP A 135 6.41 25.12 -2.15
CA ASP A 135 5.88 25.99 -3.20
C ASP A 135 6.33 25.39 -4.55
N SER A 136 5.57 25.66 -5.60
CA SER A 136 5.89 25.38 -7.01
C SER A 136 7.33 25.73 -7.42
N ASN A 137 8.00 26.59 -6.67
CA ASN A 137 9.36 27.08 -6.96
C ASN A 137 10.44 26.56 -5.98
N GLY A 138 10.13 25.67 -5.03
CA GLY A 138 11.13 25.14 -4.11
C GLY A 138 10.64 24.62 -2.76
N ILE A 139 11.61 24.19 -1.94
CA ILE A 139 11.41 23.68 -0.59
C ILE A 139 11.68 24.81 0.41
N LYS A 140 10.72 25.15 1.26
CA LYS A 140 10.88 26.13 2.34
C LYS A 140 10.88 25.43 3.69
N LYS A 141 11.86 25.74 4.53
CA LYS A 141 11.98 25.26 5.90
C LYS A 141 12.11 26.45 6.86
N ILE A 142 11.42 26.36 7.99
CA ILE A 142 11.55 27.30 9.11
C ILE A 142 12.42 26.66 10.19
N ILE A 143 13.38 27.41 10.74
CA ILE A 143 14.31 27.01 11.80
C ILE A 143 14.29 28.06 12.88
N GLU A 144 14.02 27.68 14.13
CA GLU A 144 14.11 28.59 15.26
C GLU A 144 15.47 28.44 15.97
N LEU A 145 16.18 29.56 16.17
CA LEU A 145 17.46 29.59 16.87
C LEU A 145 17.33 30.36 18.19
N GLU A 146 17.72 29.76 19.31
CA GLU A 146 17.69 30.42 20.62
C GLU A 146 18.55 31.71 20.65
N SER A 147 19.64 31.73 19.88
CA SER A 147 20.53 32.89 19.75
C SER A 147 21.15 32.95 18.35
N SER A 148 21.53 34.16 17.91
CA SER A 148 22.25 34.33 16.65
C SER A 148 23.60 33.60 16.71
N PRO A 149 23.94 32.76 15.72
CA PRO A 149 25.19 32.02 15.74
C PRO A 149 26.38 32.97 15.61
N ASN A 150 27.42 32.76 16.42
CA ASN A 150 28.65 33.55 16.36
C ASN A 150 29.68 33.01 15.35
N ALA A 151 29.41 31.86 14.74
CA ALA A 151 30.26 31.19 13.76
C ALA A 151 29.42 30.67 12.58
N PRO A 152 30.03 30.46 11.40
CA PRO A 152 29.33 29.84 10.27
C PRO A 152 28.76 28.46 10.64
N LEU A 153 27.58 28.14 10.08
CA LEU A 153 26.96 26.81 10.19
C LEU A 153 27.18 26.02 8.90
N THR A 154 27.36 24.70 9.02
CA THR A 154 27.43 23.82 7.85
C THR A 154 26.10 23.12 7.65
N LEU A 155 25.43 23.46 6.56
CA LEU A 155 24.24 22.78 6.07
C LEU A 155 24.66 21.65 5.13
N ARG A 156 24.45 20.41 5.55
CA ARG A 156 24.75 19.22 4.77
C ARG A 156 23.50 18.77 4.00
N LEU A 157 23.45 18.98 2.70
CA LEU A 157 22.33 18.60 1.83
C LEU A 157 22.62 17.25 1.16
N HIS A 158 21.78 16.24 1.33
CA HIS A 158 21.85 15.06 0.47
C HIS A 158 20.88 15.19 -0.67
N THR A 159 21.44 15.27 -1.85
CA THR A 159 20.71 15.70 -3.01
C THR A 159 21.18 14.96 -4.23
N GLY A 160 20.28 14.86 -5.18
CA GLY A 160 20.57 14.50 -6.54
C GLY A 160 19.55 15.17 -7.44
N TRP A 161 19.70 14.91 -8.72
CA TRP A 161 18.79 15.41 -9.71
C TRP A 161 18.54 14.32 -10.74
N GLU A 162 17.32 14.28 -11.25
CA GLU A 162 16.94 13.35 -12.29
C GLU A 162 16.68 14.14 -13.57
N SER A 163 17.58 13.99 -14.54
CA SER A 163 17.32 14.45 -15.90
C SER A 163 18.12 13.59 -16.89
N PRO A 164 17.53 13.24 -18.05
CA PRO A 164 18.22 12.51 -19.11
C PRO A 164 19.29 13.34 -19.84
N ARG A 165 19.45 14.63 -19.47
CA ARG A 165 20.37 15.61 -20.05
C ARG A 165 21.23 16.26 -18.97
N GLU A 166 22.31 16.92 -19.38
CA GLU A 166 23.14 17.78 -18.52
C GLU A 166 22.28 18.72 -17.65
N PHE A 167 22.72 18.93 -16.42
CA PHE A 167 22.04 19.79 -15.46
C PHE A 167 21.93 21.22 -16.00
N ASN A 168 20.70 21.70 -16.19
CA ASN A 168 20.43 23.04 -16.72
C ASN A 168 19.39 23.79 -15.87
N SER A 169 19.46 23.61 -14.55
CA SER A 169 18.59 24.30 -13.60
C SER A 169 19.40 25.21 -12.69
N THR A 170 18.82 26.35 -12.33
CA THR A 170 19.40 27.25 -11.33
C THR A 170 18.91 26.85 -9.95
N VAL A 171 19.81 26.45 -9.06
CA VAL A 171 19.48 26.08 -7.68
C VAL A 171 19.98 27.15 -6.73
N LEU A 172 19.06 27.81 -6.03
CA LEU A 172 19.34 28.88 -5.08
C LEU A 172 18.96 28.48 -3.67
N LEU A 173 19.90 28.54 -2.74
CA LEU A 173 19.62 28.52 -1.31
C LEU A 173 19.37 29.96 -0.83
N VAL A 174 18.17 30.25 -0.34
CA VAL A 174 17.72 31.56 0.10
C VAL A 174 17.44 31.50 1.60
N ILE A 175 18.13 32.30 2.40
CA ILE A 175 17.95 32.37 3.85
C ILE A 175 17.40 33.74 4.21
N ASN A 176 16.29 33.74 4.96
CA ASN A 176 15.57 34.93 5.41
C ASN A 176 15.17 35.88 4.28
N ARG A 177 15.06 35.38 3.03
CA ARG A 177 14.86 36.17 1.79
C ARG A 177 15.98 37.17 1.46
N GLU A 178 16.95 37.34 2.35
CA GLU A 178 18.03 38.32 2.27
C GLU A 178 19.32 37.68 1.73
N TYR A 179 19.73 36.56 2.32
CA TYR A 179 20.93 35.86 1.89
C TYR A 179 20.59 34.88 0.76
N ARG A 180 21.37 34.90 -0.32
CA ARG A 180 21.19 34.01 -1.47
C ARG A 180 22.53 33.38 -1.83
N LEU A 181 22.53 32.07 -1.96
CA LEU A 181 23.68 31.29 -2.38
C LEU A 181 23.31 30.46 -3.60
N ASP A 182 24.05 30.66 -4.68
CA ASP A 182 23.89 29.87 -5.90
C ASP A 182 24.63 28.53 -5.76
N LEU A 183 23.87 27.45 -5.81
CA LEU A 183 24.35 26.07 -5.73
C LEU A 183 24.37 25.38 -7.10
N SER A 184 24.04 26.09 -8.19
CA SER A 184 23.87 25.48 -9.52
C SER A 184 25.11 24.75 -10.00
N ASN A 185 26.30 25.33 -9.83
CA ASN A 185 27.56 24.68 -10.19
C ASN A 185 27.85 23.45 -9.32
N THR A 186 27.48 23.50 -8.04
CA THR A 186 27.65 22.36 -7.13
C THR A 186 26.78 21.18 -7.56
N TYR A 187 25.55 21.46 -7.99
CA TYR A 187 24.63 20.46 -8.54
C TYR A 187 25.05 19.96 -9.93
N ALA A 188 25.55 20.84 -10.79
CA ALA A 188 26.05 20.48 -12.11
C ALA A 188 27.25 19.51 -12.04
N ASN A 189 28.02 19.57 -10.96
CA ASN A 189 29.15 18.69 -10.70
C ASN A 189 28.76 17.37 -10.00
N LEU A 190 27.51 17.19 -9.58
CA LEU A 190 27.05 15.91 -9.07
C LEU A 190 26.90 14.91 -10.21
N ASN A 191 27.34 13.67 -9.99
CA ASN A 191 27.06 12.59 -10.93
C ASN A 191 25.55 12.37 -11.03
N ASN A 192 25.02 12.42 -12.26
CA ASN A 192 23.59 12.40 -12.62
C ASN A 192 22.80 11.16 -12.13
N SER A 193 23.43 10.23 -11.41
CA SER A 193 22.87 8.94 -11.00
C SER A 193 23.09 8.58 -9.54
N GLU A 194 23.85 9.37 -8.76
CA GLU A 194 24.19 9.03 -7.39
C GLU A 194 23.87 10.17 -6.42
N PRO A 195 22.86 10.00 -5.54
CA PRO A 195 22.59 10.92 -4.46
C PRO A 195 23.87 11.19 -3.65
N SER A 196 24.21 12.46 -3.47
CA SER A 196 25.47 12.88 -2.87
C SER A 196 25.23 13.89 -1.77
N TRP A 197 26.07 13.85 -0.74
CA TRP A 197 26.07 14.86 0.31
C TRP A 197 26.89 16.08 -0.14
N ILE A 198 26.27 17.26 -0.12
CA ILE A 198 26.89 18.57 -0.34
C ILE A 198 26.94 19.29 1.01
N ASP A 199 28.12 19.73 1.42
CA ASP A 199 28.28 20.61 2.57
C ASP A 199 28.26 22.08 2.11
N VAL A 200 27.31 22.85 2.63
CA VAL A 200 27.08 24.25 2.32
C VAL A 200 27.36 25.09 3.56
N VAL A 201 28.38 25.95 3.51
CA VAL A 201 28.73 26.83 4.63
C VAL A 201 27.85 28.08 4.59
N ILE A 202 27.04 28.26 5.62
CA ILE A 202 26.16 29.40 5.84
C ILE A 202 26.85 30.37 6.79
N PRO A 203 27.11 31.62 6.40
CA PRO A 203 27.76 32.57 7.28
C PRO A 203 26.83 32.96 8.45
N ALA A 204 27.43 33.17 9.63
CA ALA A 204 26.72 33.55 10.86
C ALA A 204 25.70 34.70 10.66
N HIS A 205 26.06 35.73 9.89
CA HIS A 205 25.21 36.90 9.65
C HIS A 205 23.98 36.64 8.78
N ALA A 206 23.90 35.50 8.08
CA ALA A 206 22.70 35.12 7.33
C ALA A 206 21.57 34.60 8.24
N LEU A 207 21.90 34.30 9.50
CA LEU A 207 20.99 33.74 10.51
C LEU A 207 20.80 34.74 11.65
N LYS A 208 19.61 34.72 12.25
CA LYS A 208 19.22 35.57 13.38
C LYS A 208 18.68 34.74 14.52
N ALA A 209 18.69 35.28 15.74
CA ALA A 209 17.92 34.73 16.85
C ALA A 209 16.42 34.70 16.48
N GLY A 210 15.73 33.64 16.89
CA GLY A 210 14.34 33.35 16.55
C GLY A 210 14.20 32.65 15.19
N GLU A 211 13.09 32.95 14.51
CA GLU A 211 12.69 32.28 13.28
C GLU A 211 13.58 32.62 12.07
N ASN A 212 14.12 31.60 11.41
CA ASN A 212 14.88 31.69 10.16
C ASN A 212 14.19 30.89 9.05
N ILE A 213 13.97 31.51 7.90
CA ILE A 213 13.35 30.86 6.75
C ILE A 213 14.45 30.45 5.76
N VAL A 214 14.62 29.16 5.52
CA VAL A 214 15.56 28.59 4.56
C VAL A 214 14.79 28.01 3.38
N GLU A 215 14.93 28.58 2.19
CA GLU A 215 14.27 28.13 0.96
C GLU A 215 15.32 27.60 -0.01
N LEU A 216 15.18 26.37 -0.51
CA LEU A 216 15.93 25.90 -1.67
C LEU A 216 15.03 26.00 -2.90
N LYS A 217 15.36 26.91 -3.82
CA LYS A 217 14.59 27.15 -5.04
C LYS A 217 15.30 26.54 -6.22
N SER A 218 14.55 25.84 -7.07
CA SER A 218 15.06 25.33 -8.35
C SER A 218 14.29 26.00 -9.48
N TYR A 219 15.02 26.56 -10.44
CA TYR A 219 14.47 27.17 -11.63
C TYR A 219 15.04 26.45 -12.85
N GLY A 220 14.24 25.63 -13.50
CA GLY A 220 14.67 24.92 -14.71
C GLY A 220 13.92 23.62 -14.95
N PRO A 221 14.26 22.90 -16.03
CA PRO A 221 13.59 21.67 -16.42
C PRO A 221 14.05 20.43 -15.62
N SER A 222 15.09 20.54 -14.78
CA SER A 222 15.60 19.41 -14.00
C SER A 222 14.89 19.34 -12.65
N ASN A 223 14.33 18.16 -12.35
CA ASN A 223 13.77 17.88 -11.05
C ASN A 223 14.92 17.66 -10.05
N VAL A 224 14.95 18.50 -9.01
CA VAL A 224 15.93 18.40 -7.93
C VAL A 224 15.24 17.79 -6.72
N PHE A 225 15.80 16.70 -6.20
CA PHE A 225 15.33 16.11 -4.95
C PHE A 225 16.31 16.42 -3.82
N LEU A 226 15.77 16.67 -2.63
CA LEU A 226 16.54 17.12 -1.48
C LEU A 226 16.17 16.33 -0.23
N THR A 227 17.19 15.86 0.47
CA THR A 227 17.19 15.67 1.91
C THR A 227 18.20 16.65 2.50
N SER A 228 17.96 17.18 3.70
CA SER A 228 18.95 18.02 4.38
C SER A 228 19.36 17.38 5.70
N GLN A 229 20.53 17.71 6.22
CA GLN A 229 21.02 17.43 7.56
C GLN A 229 21.78 18.66 8.03
N TRP A 230 21.56 19.12 9.26
CA TRP A 230 22.21 20.31 9.78
C TRP A 230 23.30 19.90 10.77
N VAL A 231 24.52 20.43 10.60
CA VAL A 231 25.64 20.14 11.50
C VAL A 231 26.11 21.44 12.12
N TYR A 232 25.98 21.57 13.44
CA TYR A 232 26.49 22.72 14.17
C TYR A 232 27.98 22.54 14.43
N HIS A 233 28.72 23.64 14.38
CA HIS A 233 30.17 23.65 14.56
C HIS A 233 30.60 23.32 16.01
N ASP A 234 29.67 23.28 16.96
CA ASP A 234 29.91 22.86 18.35
C ASP A 234 29.85 21.32 18.54
N GLY A 235 29.67 20.55 17.45
CA GLY A 235 29.56 19.11 17.48
C GLY A 235 28.15 18.58 17.74
N LYS A 236 27.15 19.46 17.92
CA LYS A 236 25.74 19.04 17.97
C LYS A 236 25.19 18.90 16.55
N THR A 237 24.57 17.77 16.28
CA THR A 237 23.99 17.49 14.96
C THR A 237 22.48 17.61 15.06
N LEU A 238 21.89 18.59 14.38
CA LEU A 238 20.44 18.65 14.21
C LEU A 238 20.09 17.90 12.92
N ARG A 239 19.69 16.64 13.10
CA ARG A 239 19.28 15.80 11.97
C ARG A 239 17.90 16.20 11.50
N THR A 240 17.75 16.27 10.20
CA THR A 240 16.45 16.45 9.57
C THR A 240 16.21 15.29 8.63
N ASP A 241 15.20 14.49 8.89
CA ASP A 241 14.90 13.28 8.17
C ASP A 241 13.80 13.53 7.15
N GLY A 242 14.16 13.71 5.88
CA GLY A 242 13.17 13.72 4.81
C GLY A 242 13.79 13.67 3.43
N SER A 243 13.47 12.65 2.64
CA SER A 243 13.65 12.60 1.18
C SER A 243 12.32 12.92 0.52
N TYR A 244 12.34 13.61 -0.63
CA TYR A 244 11.10 14.04 -1.26
C TYR A 244 11.06 13.90 -2.79
N TYR A 245 9.86 13.53 -3.24
CA TYR A 245 9.37 13.45 -4.62
C TYR A 245 7.85 13.74 -4.58
N GLY A 246 7.38 14.87 -5.14
CA GLY A 246 5.95 15.11 -5.49
C GLY A 246 4.92 15.38 -4.37
N GLU A 247 4.00 16.32 -4.66
CA GLU A 247 3.15 17.19 -3.81
C GLU A 247 2.62 16.65 -2.46
N GLU A 248 2.95 17.40 -1.40
CA GLU A 248 2.61 17.29 0.02
C GLU A 248 3.18 16.10 0.83
N ALA A 249 4.19 16.39 1.67
CA ALA A 249 4.56 15.54 2.81
C ALA A 249 4.93 16.40 4.02
N LEU A 250 4.33 16.10 5.17
CA LEU A 250 4.70 16.66 6.48
C LEU A 250 5.81 15.80 7.08
N ILE A 251 6.97 16.42 7.34
CA ILE A 251 8.16 15.75 7.89
C ILE A 251 8.26 16.04 9.38
N TYR A 252 8.37 14.97 10.17
CA TYR A 252 8.73 15.04 11.59
C TYR A 252 10.24 15.06 11.71
N LEU A 253 10.80 16.02 12.45
CA LEU A 253 12.23 16.04 12.74
C LEU A 253 12.53 15.26 14.01
N ARG A 254 13.49 14.36 13.91
CA ARG A 254 14.01 13.62 15.06
C ARG A 254 15.33 14.22 15.53
N ASP A 255 15.31 14.87 16.69
CA ASP A 255 16.54 15.03 17.48
C ASP A 255 17.01 13.63 17.92
N SER A 256 18.11 13.16 17.34
CA SER A 256 18.69 11.86 17.66
C SER A 256 19.59 11.87 18.90
N SER A 257 19.64 12.98 19.64
CA SER A 257 20.46 13.09 20.84
C SER A 257 19.60 12.91 22.12
N ASN A 258 19.73 11.74 22.73
CA ASN A 258 19.32 11.40 24.11
C ASN A 258 17.85 11.52 24.56
N HIS A 259 16.90 11.90 23.71
CA HIS A 259 15.49 11.86 24.13
C HIS A 259 14.92 10.44 24.02
N PRO A 260 14.20 9.94 25.05
CA PRO A 260 13.46 8.68 24.94
C PRO A 260 12.49 8.77 23.75
N PRO A 261 12.25 7.65 23.04
CA PRO A 261 11.33 7.66 21.91
C PRO A 261 10.00 8.26 22.33
N SER A 262 9.50 9.23 21.58
CA SER A 262 8.22 9.87 21.87
C SER A 262 7.11 8.82 21.95
N LEU A 263 6.03 9.11 22.69
CA LEU A 263 4.86 8.24 22.79
C LEU A 263 4.32 7.84 21.42
N PHE A 264 4.43 8.72 20.43
CA PHE A 264 4.07 8.46 19.03
C PHE A 264 5.04 7.48 18.35
N GLN A 265 6.34 7.61 18.57
CA GLN A 265 7.33 6.68 18.01
C GLN A 265 7.23 5.30 18.65
N LEU A 266 6.95 5.23 19.96
CA LEU A 266 6.58 3.99 20.62
C LEU A 266 5.29 3.43 19.98
N ALA A 267 4.25 4.24 19.80
CA ALA A 267 3.02 3.78 19.16
C ALA A 267 3.23 3.28 17.73
N PHE A 268 4.14 3.91 16.97
CA PHE A 268 4.50 3.51 15.62
C PHE A 268 5.29 2.19 15.62
N ASN A 269 6.30 2.07 16.47
CA ASN A 269 7.09 0.84 16.62
C ASN A 269 6.23 -0.34 17.13
N TYR A 270 5.21 -0.05 17.95
CA TYR A 270 4.29 -1.02 18.51
C TYR A 270 2.93 -1.04 17.81
N GLN A 271 2.81 -0.51 16.58
CA GLN A 271 1.51 -0.37 15.92
C GLN A 271 0.75 -1.70 15.79
N THR A 272 1.46 -2.79 15.53
CA THR A 272 0.86 -4.13 15.44
C THR A 272 0.33 -4.58 16.80
N LEU A 273 1.09 -4.35 17.87
CA LEU A 273 0.68 -4.69 19.24
C LEU A 273 -0.53 -3.86 19.67
N ILE A 274 -0.53 -2.55 19.38
CA ILE A 274 -1.67 -1.67 19.68
C ILE A 274 -2.91 -2.12 18.92
N LYS A 275 -2.80 -2.50 17.64
CA LYS A 275 -3.92 -3.05 16.86
C LYS A 275 -4.45 -4.35 17.46
N LEU A 276 -3.57 -5.26 17.88
CA LEU A 276 -3.96 -6.52 18.54
C LEU A 276 -4.64 -6.28 19.89
N LEU A 277 -4.11 -5.35 20.69
CA LEU A 277 -4.72 -4.95 21.96
C LEU A 277 -6.08 -4.31 21.74
N ALA A 278 -6.22 -3.42 20.75
CA ALA A 278 -7.49 -2.78 20.39
C ALA A 278 -8.54 -3.82 19.96
N ILE A 279 -8.17 -4.81 19.14
CA ILE A 279 -9.04 -5.93 18.79
C ILE A 279 -9.40 -6.73 20.04
N GLY A 280 -8.44 -7.04 20.91
CA GLY A 280 -8.68 -7.74 22.17
C GLY A 280 -9.67 -7.01 23.08
N PHE A 281 -9.50 -5.70 23.26
CA PHE A 281 -10.43 -4.86 24.04
C PHE A 281 -11.80 -4.75 23.38
N LEU A 282 -11.88 -4.66 22.05
CA LEU A 282 -13.15 -4.65 21.32
C LEU A 282 -13.90 -5.97 21.51
N LEU A 283 -13.22 -7.11 21.39
CA LEU A 283 -13.81 -8.42 21.65
C LEU A 283 -14.29 -8.53 23.11
N LEU A 284 -13.48 -8.04 24.06
CA LEU A 284 -13.84 -8.02 25.47
C LEU A 284 -15.07 -7.14 25.75
N ALA A 285 -15.16 -5.98 25.10
CA ALA A 285 -16.29 -5.07 25.22
C ALA A 285 -17.58 -5.62 24.59
N LEU A 286 -17.49 -6.29 23.44
CA LEU A 286 -18.64 -6.82 22.71
C LEU A 286 -19.20 -8.10 23.33
N PHE A 287 -18.34 -9.03 23.76
CA PHE A 287 -18.77 -10.36 24.21
C PHE A 287 -18.72 -10.53 25.73
N GLY A 288 -18.04 -9.64 26.45
CA GLY A 288 -17.80 -9.78 27.88
C GLY A 288 -16.73 -10.83 28.21
N LYS A 289 -16.17 -10.75 29.41
CA LYS A 289 -15.11 -11.64 29.89
C LYS A 289 -15.57 -13.10 29.94
N ASP A 290 -16.75 -13.36 30.48
CA ASP A 290 -17.22 -14.73 30.76
C ASP A 290 -17.46 -15.51 29.47
N THR A 291 -18.06 -14.88 28.45
CA THR A 291 -18.26 -15.48 27.12
C THR A 291 -16.92 -15.78 26.46
N LEU A 292 -15.96 -14.83 26.49
CA LEU A 292 -14.64 -15.07 25.93
C LEU A 292 -13.89 -16.19 26.65
N MET A 293 -13.98 -16.25 27.98
CA MET A 293 -13.38 -17.35 28.75
C MET A 293 -14.04 -18.69 28.43
N SER A 294 -15.37 -18.72 28.26
CA SER A 294 -16.10 -19.91 27.84
C SER A 294 -15.63 -20.38 26.45
N VAL A 295 -15.55 -19.49 25.46
CA VAL A 295 -15.05 -19.79 24.11
C VAL A 295 -13.60 -20.28 24.17
N CYS A 296 -12.72 -19.61 24.92
CA CYS A 296 -11.34 -20.04 25.09
C CYS A 296 -11.22 -21.39 25.79
N SER A 297 -12.08 -21.69 26.77
CA SER A 297 -12.07 -22.99 27.47
C SER A 297 -12.60 -24.13 26.61
N GLN A 298 -13.64 -23.88 25.80
CA GLN A 298 -14.27 -24.89 24.96
C GLN A 298 -13.50 -25.12 23.65
N TYR A 299 -12.95 -24.06 23.06
CA TYR A 299 -12.31 -24.09 21.74
C TYR A 299 -10.81 -23.74 21.76
N GLY A 300 -10.18 -23.62 22.93
CA GLY A 300 -8.78 -23.20 23.06
C GLY A 300 -7.79 -24.01 22.19
N GLY A 301 -8.00 -25.33 22.07
CA GLY A 301 -7.21 -26.17 21.18
C GLY A 301 -7.38 -25.80 19.69
N HIS A 302 -8.60 -25.52 19.25
CA HIS A 302 -8.89 -25.10 17.87
C HIS A 302 -8.31 -23.70 17.60
N LEU A 303 -8.47 -22.77 18.54
CA LEU A 303 -7.89 -21.43 18.46
C LEU A 303 -6.37 -21.47 18.38
N LEU A 304 -5.71 -22.37 19.12
CA LEU A 304 -4.26 -22.55 19.05
C LEU A 304 -3.83 -23.09 17.67
N ILE A 305 -4.53 -24.08 17.13
CA ILE A 305 -4.26 -24.61 15.79
C ILE A 305 -4.42 -23.50 14.75
N LEU A 306 -5.51 -22.74 14.83
CA LEU A 306 -5.75 -21.60 13.95
C LEU A 306 -4.62 -20.57 14.07
N LEU A 307 -4.22 -20.20 15.30
CA LEU A 307 -3.11 -19.28 15.55
C LEU A 307 -1.81 -19.76 14.87
N ILE A 308 -1.47 -21.04 15.03
CA ILE A 308 -0.30 -21.65 14.37
C ILE A 308 -0.44 -21.56 12.85
N LEU A 309 -1.61 -21.91 12.30
CA LEU A 309 -1.86 -21.82 10.85
C LEU A 309 -1.77 -20.38 10.33
N SER A 310 -2.25 -19.40 11.09
CA SER A 310 -2.10 -17.97 10.75
C SER A 310 -0.65 -17.53 10.72
N ILE A 311 0.12 -17.91 11.74
CA ILE A 311 1.56 -17.58 11.81
C ILE A 311 2.28 -18.23 10.62
N LEU A 312 1.98 -19.49 10.31
CA LEU A 312 2.55 -20.17 9.16
C LEU A 312 2.14 -19.51 7.83
N ALA A 313 0.88 -19.09 7.70
CA ALA A 313 0.40 -18.39 6.50
C ALA A 313 1.09 -17.04 6.31
N VAL A 314 1.21 -16.23 7.37
CA VAL A 314 1.92 -14.94 7.33
C VAL A 314 3.39 -15.13 6.97
N ASN A 315 4.09 -16.07 7.63
CA ASN A 315 5.47 -16.39 7.29
C ASN A 315 5.62 -16.93 5.87
N GLY A 316 4.64 -17.71 5.39
CA GLY A 316 4.58 -18.18 4.02
C GLY A 316 4.46 -17.02 3.02
N VAL A 317 3.61 -16.04 3.29
CA VAL A 317 3.49 -14.83 2.47
C VAL A 317 4.78 -14.01 2.51
N LEU A 318 5.39 -13.81 3.68
CA LEU A 318 6.66 -13.09 3.80
C LEU A 318 7.82 -13.81 3.09
N PHE A 319 7.86 -15.14 3.19
CA PHE A 319 8.82 -15.97 2.46
C PHE A 319 8.60 -15.86 0.96
N ILE A 320 7.35 -15.96 0.48
CA ILE A 320 7.05 -15.76 -0.94
C ILE A 320 7.53 -14.37 -1.33
N GLN A 321 7.16 -13.32 -0.57
CA GLN A 321 7.56 -11.93 -0.80
C GLN A 321 9.08 -11.70 -0.87
N SER A 322 9.90 -12.47 -0.15
CA SER A 322 11.36 -12.36 -0.26
C SER A 322 11.90 -12.89 -1.58
N GLN A 323 11.12 -13.70 -2.30
CA GLN A 323 11.47 -14.23 -3.63
C GLN A 323 11.03 -13.31 -4.79
N TRP A 324 10.66 -12.06 -4.49
CA TRP A 324 10.12 -11.13 -5.50
C TRP A 324 11.08 -10.87 -6.66
N GLU A 325 12.39 -10.82 -6.41
CA GLU A 325 13.42 -10.61 -7.44
C GLU A 325 13.47 -11.77 -8.44
N HIS A 326 13.38 -13.00 -7.96
CA HIS A 326 13.33 -14.18 -8.82
C HIS A 326 12.03 -14.25 -9.61
N LEU A 327 10.91 -13.91 -8.99
CA LEU A 327 9.60 -13.87 -9.66
C LEU A 327 9.51 -12.73 -10.68
N SER A 328 10.08 -11.54 -10.39
CA SER A 328 10.11 -10.43 -11.34
C SER A 328 11.01 -10.75 -12.53
N ALA A 329 12.17 -11.37 -12.31
CA ALA A 329 13.03 -11.86 -13.39
C ALA A 329 12.35 -12.90 -14.27
N LEU A 330 11.68 -13.88 -13.67
CA LEU A 330 10.92 -14.90 -14.41
C LEU A 330 9.76 -14.28 -15.21
N THR A 331 8.97 -13.41 -14.56
CA THR A 331 7.89 -12.65 -15.21
C THR A 331 8.42 -11.87 -16.40
N GLY A 332 9.54 -11.17 -16.20
CA GLY A 332 10.16 -10.36 -17.23
C GLY A 332 10.65 -11.17 -18.42
N ARG A 333 11.25 -12.34 -18.21
CA ARG A 333 11.70 -13.23 -19.30
C ARG A 333 10.53 -13.77 -20.12
N ILE A 334 9.47 -14.20 -19.44
CA ILE A 334 8.27 -14.70 -20.14
C ILE A 334 7.60 -13.57 -20.90
N LEU A 335 7.51 -12.39 -20.30
CA LEU A 335 6.95 -11.19 -20.92
C LEU A 335 7.77 -10.77 -22.15
N SER A 336 9.10 -10.71 -22.05
CA SER A 336 9.98 -10.35 -23.17
C SER A 336 9.88 -11.35 -24.31
N TYR A 337 9.80 -12.66 -24.01
CA TYR A 337 9.61 -13.70 -25.02
C TYR A 337 8.23 -13.60 -25.71
N SER A 338 7.18 -13.37 -24.92
CA SER A 338 5.80 -13.27 -25.42
C SER A 338 5.61 -12.06 -26.33
N LEU A 339 6.15 -10.89 -25.94
CA LEU A 339 6.10 -9.68 -26.75
C LEU A 339 7.07 -9.71 -27.92
N GLY A 340 8.26 -10.31 -27.73
CA GLY A 340 9.32 -10.42 -28.74
C GLY A 340 8.92 -11.25 -29.97
N SER A 341 7.86 -12.05 -29.86
CA SER A 341 7.29 -12.79 -30.99
C SER A 341 6.62 -11.88 -32.03
N PHE A 342 6.26 -10.64 -31.65
CA PHE A 342 5.51 -9.72 -32.51
C PHE A 342 6.09 -8.29 -32.56
N LEU A 343 6.95 -7.93 -31.59
CA LEU A 343 7.43 -6.57 -31.38
C LEU A 343 8.94 -6.56 -31.11
N THR A 344 9.62 -5.46 -31.43
CA THR A 344 11.01 -5.24 -30.98
C THR A 344 10.99 -4.84 -29.51
N VAL A 345 11.46 -5.75 -28.65
CA VAL A 345 11.45 -5.57 -27.19
C VAL A 345 12.86 -5.22 -26.71
N TYR A 346 12.95 -4.15 -25.93
CA TYR A 346 14.11 -3.88 -25.08
C TYR A 346 13.92 -4.59 -23.74
N ALA A 347 14.91 -5.35 -23.29
CA ALA A 347 14.89 -6.01 -21.99
C ALA A 347 16.26 -5.92 -21.32
N ASN A 348 16.29 -5.42 -20.08
CA ASN A 348 17.47 -5.38 -19.23
C ASN A 348 17.15 -6.08 -17.91
N PHE A 349 17.88 -7.17 -17.61
CA PHE A 349 17.70 -7.98 -16.40
C PHE A 349 18.78 -7.74 -15.34
N ASP A 350 19.81 -6.94 -15.64
CA ASP A 350 20.97 -6.71 -14.76
C ASP A 350 20.79 -5.52 -13.81
N ASN A 351 19.57 -5.04 -13.67
CA ASN A 351 19.24 -3.89 -12.84
C ASN A 351 18.90 -4.33 -11.40
N GLN A 352 19.58 -3.73 -10.41
CA GLN A 352 19.40 -4.05 -9.00
C GLN A 352 17.97 -3.76 -8.49
N GLU A 353 17.27 -2.81 -9.10
CA GLU A 353 15.91 -2.45 -8.71
C GLU A 353 14.84 -3.30 -9.39
N GLY A 354 15.25 -4.22 -10.27
CA GLY A 354 14.38 -5.15 -10.98
C GLY A 354 14.42 -4.99 -12.51
N PRO A 355 13.94 -5.98 -13.26
CA PRO A 355 14.02 -5.98 -14.72
C PRO A 355 13.30 -4.79 -15.36
N VAL A 356 13.90 -4.23 -16.41
CA VAL A 356 13.31 -3.18 -17.25
C VAL A 356 12.93 -3.77 -18.60
N ILE A 357 11.67 -3.59 -19.00
CA ILE A 357 11.15 -4.07 -20.28
C ILE A 357 10.45 -2.94 -20.98
N GLY A 358 10.74 -2.74 -22.26
CA GLY A 358 10.13 -1.69 -23.05
C GLY A 358 9.85 -2.09 -24.49
N VAL A 359 8.89 -1.40 -25.08
CA VAL A 359 8.52 -1.48 -26.49
C VAL A 359 8.36 -0.05 -27.00
N ASN A 360 8.99 0.28 -28.13
CA ASN A 360 9.05 1.65 -28.66
C ASN A 360 9.62 2.62 -27.61
N ASN A 361 8.87 3.68 -27.27
CA ASN A 361 9.25 4.69 -26.28
C ASN A 361 8.65 4.42 -24.89
N PHE A 362 7.95 3.30 -24.68
CA PHE A 362 7.30 2.97 -23.43
C PHE A 362 8.08 1.89 -22.68
N TYR A 363 8.51 2.19 -21.45
CA TYR A 363 9.33 1.32 -20.63
C TYR A 363 8.68 1.13 -19.26
N ILE A 364 8.68 -0.11 -18.78
CA ILE A 364 8.26 -0.44 -17.42
C ILE A 364 9.39 -1.09 -16.66
N ARG A 365 9.43 -0.79 -15.36
CA ARG A 365 10.31 -1.47 -14.40
C ARG A 365 9.48 -2.39 -13.52
N LEU A 366 9.89 -3.64 -13.43
CA LEU A 366 9.18 -4.65 -12.65
C LEU A 366 9.62 -4.60 -11.18
N TYR A 367 8.91 -3.80 -10.39
CA TYR A 367 9.02 -3.80 -8.93
C TYR A 367 8.26 -4.97 -8.29
N LYS A 368 8.38 -5.10 -6.96
CA LYS A 368 7.73 -6.13 -6.13
C LYS A 368 6.24 -6.34 -6.46
N SER A 369 5.45 -5.28 -6.65
CA SER A 369 4.02 -5.35 -6.98
C SER A 369 3.72 -5.94 -8.38
N CYS A 370 4.68 -5.87 -9.30
CA CYS A 370 4.54 -6.37 -10.68
C CYS A 370 4.95 -7.84 -10.82
N SER A 371 5.70 -8.38 -9.85
CA SER A 371 6.23 -9.75 -9.89
C SER A 371 5.15 -10.85 -9.86
N GLY A 372 3.88 -10.51 -9.59
CA GLY A 372 2.76 -11.47 -9.47
C GLY A 372 2.62 -12.09 -8.08
N ILE A 373 3.50 -11.71 -7.15
CA ILE A 373 3.59 -12.23 -5.79
C ILE A 373 2.33 -11.97 -4.96
N GLU A 374 1.75 -10.78 -5.12
CA GLU A 374 0.52 -10.37 -4.46
C GLU A 374 -0.66 -11.19 -4.98
N SER A 375 -0.75 -11.38 -6.30
CA SER A 375 -1.78 -12.21 -6.93
C SER A 375 -1.69 -13.66 -6.45
N ILE A 376 -0.48 -14.22 -6.35
CA ILE A 376 -0.26 -15.57 -5.81
C ILE A 376 -0.69 -15.64 -4.34
N ALA A 377 -0.32 -14.67 -3.51
CA ALA A 377 -0.73 -14.65 -2.10
C ALA A 377 -2.26 -14.60 -1.95
N VAL A 378 -2.93 -13.72 -2.71
CA VAL A 378 -4.40 -13.64 -2.74
C VAL A 378 -5.01 -14.95 -3.22
N PHE A 379 -4.48 -15.55 -4.29
CA PHE A 379 -4.93 -16.85 -4.78
C PHE A 379 -4.85 -17.93 -3.70
N ILE A 380 -3.70 -18.05 -3.03
CA ILE A 380 -3.47 -19.06 -1.98
C ILE A 380 -4.53 -18.91 -0.88
N THR A 381 -4.79 -17.69 -0.41
CA THR A 381 -5.81 -17.42 0.60
C THR A 381 -7.20 -17.83 0.12
N LEU A 382 -7.61 -17.38 -1.08
CA LEU A 382 -8.93 -17.71 -1.64
C LEU A 382 -9.09 -19.21 -1.91
N PHE A 383 -8.02 -19.88 -2.35
CA PHE A 383 -7.98 -21.31 -2.59
C PHE A 383 -8.23 -22.08 -1.29
N PHE A 384 -7.54 -21.76 -0.21
CA PHE A 384 -7.74 -22.45 1.07
C PHE A 384 -9.13 -22.19 1.65
N VAL A 385 -9.66 -20.98 1.52
CA VAL A 385 -11.06 -20.66 1.88
C VAL A 385 -12.03 -21.52 1.06
N MET A 386 -11.85 -21.61 -0.26
CA MET A 386 -12.66 -22.44 -1.15
C MET A 386 -12.61 -23.93 -0.76
N ILE A 387 -11.41 -24.47 -0.51
CA ILE A 387 -11.23 -25.86 -0.08
C ILE A 387 -11.88 -26.11 1.28
N PHE A 388 -11.75 -25.17 2.22
CA PHE A 388 -12.34 -25.28 3.55
C PHE A 388 -13.87 -25.38 3.49
N PHE A 389 -14.53 -24.46 2.78
CA PHE A 389 -15.99 -24.47 2.63
C PHE A 389 -16.51 -25.69 1.85
N ASN A 390 -15.69 -26.26 0.96
CA ASN A 390 -16.07 -27.40 0.12
C ASN A 390 -15.36 -28.71 0.53
N TRP A 391 -14.87 -28.80 1.78
CA TRP A 391 -13.98 -29.88 2.24
C TRP A 391 -14.54 -31.29 2.02
N HIS A 392 -15.85 -31.45 2.16
CA HIS A 392 -16.55 -32.73 1.98
C HIS A 392 -16.94 -33.00 0.52
N ALA A 393 -17.12 -31.96 -0.29
CA ALA A 393 -17.50 -32.08 -1.69
C ALA A 393 -16.30 -32.41 -2.60
N ILE A 394 -15.10 -31.98 -2.22
CA ILE A 394 -13.89 -32.08 -3.04
C ILE A 394 -13.15 -33.42 -2.82
N ASN A 395 -12.67 -34.00 -3.91
CA ASN A 395 -11.74 -35.12 -3.86
C ASN A 395 -10.36 -34.66 -3.36
N LYS A 396 -10.00 -35.06 -2.14
CA LYS A 396 -8.76 -34.65 -1.46
C LYS A 396 -7.49 -34.99 -2.24
N LYS A 397 -7.53 -36.04 -3.07
CA LYS A 397 -6.39 -36.44 -3.92
C LYS A 397 -6.06 -35.41 -5.01
N LEU A 398 -7.04 -34.60 -5.42
CA LEU A 398 -6.87 -33.59 -6.46
C LEU A 398 -6.41 -32.23 -5.92
N ILE A 399 -6.51 -32.00 -4.61
CA ILE A 399 -6.18 -30.69 -4.00
C ILE A 399 -4.75 -30.22 -4.36
N PRO A 400 -3.69 -31.05 -4.25
CA PRO A 400 -2.34 -30.60 -4.60
C PRO A 400 -2.19 -30.22 -6.08
N PHE A 401 -2.82 -30.99 -6.97
CA PHE A 401 -2.80 -30.71 -8.41
C PHE A 401 -3.53 -29.41 -8.75
N LEU A 402 -4.72 -29.21 -8.18
CA LEU A 402 -5.50 -27.99 -8.33
C LEU A 402 -4.74 -26.77 -7.79
N PHE A 403 -4.04 -26.92 -6.67
CA PHE A 403 -3.24 -25.86 -6.08
C PHE A 403 -2.11 -25.41 -7.02
N ILE A 404 -1.34 -26.35 -7.56
CA ILE A 404 -0.25 -26.05 -8.51
C ILE A 404 -0.81 -25.38 -9.77
N LEU A 405 -1.89 -25.93 -10.34
CA LEU A 405 -2.55 -25.38 -11.52
C LEU A 405 -3.06 -23.95 -11.27
N GLY A 406 -3.61 -23.72 -10.08
CA GLY A 406 -4.12 -22.44 -9.62
C GLY A 406 -3.04 -21.36 -9.49
N ILE A 407 -1.90 -21.70 -8.89
CA ILE A 407 -0.73 -20.82 -8.79
C ILE A 407 -0.19 -20.50 -10.18
N MET A 408 0.02 -21.52 -11.02
CA MET A 408 0.53 -21.33 -12.38
C MET A 408 -0.39 -20.44 -13.21
N GLY A 409 -1.71 -20.66 -13.17
CA GLY A 409 -2.64 -19.83 -13.90
C GLY A 409 -2.69 -18.39 -13.38
N THR A 410 -2.67 -18.19 -12.05
CA THR A 410 -2.58 -16.85 -11.45
C THR A 410 -1.34 -16.10 -11.92
N PHE A 411 -0.19 -16.78 -11.96
CA PHE A 411 1.06 -16.22 -12.45
C PHE A 411 0.98 -15.86 -13.95
N LEU A 412 0.43 -16.73 -14.79
CA LEU A 412 0.25 -16.45 -16.22
C LEU A 412 -0.70 -15.27 -16.47
N VAL A 413 -1.77 -15.15 -15.67
CA VAL A 413 -2.68 -14.01 -15.73
C VAL A 413 -1.97 -12.70 -15.36
N ASN A 414 -1.03 -12.74 -14.41
CA ASN A 414 -0.16 -11.58 -14.13
C ASN A 414 0.75 -11.22 -15.32
N VAL A 415 1.34 -12.20 -15.99
CA VAL A 415 2.14 -11.95 -17.21
C VAL A 415 1.29 -11.32 -18.30
N LEU A 416 0.09 -11.86 -18.54
CA LEU A 416 -0.87 -11.32 -19.51
C LEU A 416 -1.25 -9.87 -19.18
N ARG A 417 -1.52 -9.58 -17.90
CA ARG A 417 -1.77 -8.22 -17.41
C ARG A 417 -0.65 -7.27 -17.81
N LEU A 418 0.61 -7.64 -17.56
CA LEU A 418 1.75 -6.78 -17.91
C LEU A 418 1.93 -6.62 -19.42
N ALA A 419 1.67 -7.68 -20.20
CA ALA A 419 1.69 -7.60 -21.66
C ALA A 419 0.66 -6.59 -22.19
N CYS A 420 -0.57 -6.64 -21.67
CA CYS A 420 -1.61 -5.67 -22.01
C CYS A 420 -1.22 -4.25 -21.58
N LEU A 421 -0.60 -4.08 -20.41
CA LEU A 421 -0.13 -2.78 -19.93
C LEU A 421 0.92 -2.18 -20.87
N ILE A 422 1.95 -2.96 -21.26
CA ILE A 422 2.97 -2.50 -22.22
C ILE A 422 2.35 -2.18 -23.56
N PHE A 423 1.44 -3.02 -24.06
CA PHE A 423 0.78 -2.79 -25.33
C PHE A 423 -0.04 -1.48 -25.33
N LEU A 424 -0.82 -1.24 -24.27
CA LEU A 424 -1.61 -0.02 -24.14
C LEU A 424 -0.71 1.22 -23.99
N GLY A 425 0.35 1.13 -23.20
CA GLY A 425 1.29 2.24 -23.02
C GLY A 425 2.05 2.58 -24.30
N ALA A 426 2.47 1.57 -25.06
CA ALA A 426 3.26 1.76 -26.27
C ALA A 426 2.44 2.21 -27.50
N PHE A 427 1.14 1.90 -27.57
CA PHE A 427 0.34 2.11 -28.78
C PHE A 427 -0.93 2.96 -28.58
N VAL A 428 -1.41 3.14 -27.35
CA VAL A 428 -2.68 3.84 -27.09
C VAL A 428 -2.45 5.12 -26.29
N SER A 429 -2.01 5.02 -25.05
CA SER A 429 -1.77 6.15 -24.15
C SER A 429 -0.99 5.69 -22.92
N GLU A 430 0.11 6.38 -22.65
CA GLU A 430 0.92 6.18 -21.44
C GLU A 430 0.11 6.46 -20.17
N ASP A 431 -0.64 7.58 -20.14
CA ASP A 431 -1.49 7.97 -19.01
C ASP A 431 -2.55 6.91 -18.69
N LEU A 432 -3.17 6.33 -19.72
CA LEU A 432 -4.17 5.26 -19.54
C LEU A 432 -3.54 3.99 -18.95
N ALA A 433 -2.32 3.65 -19.40
CA ALA A 433 -1.60 2.46 -18.93
C ALA A 433 -1.15 2.60 -17.47
N VAL A 434 -0.57 3.74 -17.11
CA VAL A 434 -0.05 4.00 -15.76
C VAL A 434 -1.18 4.27 -14.76
N GLY A 435 -2.14 5.13 -15.11
CA GLY A 435 -3.21 5.51 -14.18
C GLY A 435 -4.27 4.43 -14.01
N ALA A 436 -4.99 4.11 -15.09
CA ALA A 436 -6.16 3.23 -15.01
C ALA A 436 -5.80 1.75 -15.01
N PHE A 437 -4.85 1.33 -15.87
CA PHE A 437 -4.58 -0.09 -16.09
C PHE A 437 -3.74 -0.71 -14.96
N HIS A 438 -2.67 -0.04 -14.54
CA HIS A 438 -1.75 -0.54 -13.51
C HIS A 438 -2.47 -0.83 -12.18
N THR A 439 -3.36 0.07 -11.77
CA THR A 439 -4.00 0.01 -10.45
C THR A 439 -5.22 -0.92 -10.41
N ASN A 440 -6.02 -0.98 -11.48
CA ASN A 440 -7.40 -1.49 -11.40
C ASN A 440 -7.63 -2.79 -12.16
N LEU A 441 -7.10 -2.89 -13.38
CA LEU A 441 -7.37 -4.04 -14.24
C LEU A 441 -6.77 -5.33 -13.70
N GLY A 442 -5.67 -5.25 -12.94
CA GLY A 442 -5.10 -6.41 -12.27
C GLY A 442 -6.08 -7.16 -11.37
N TRP A 443 -6.96 -6.45 -10.66
CA TRP A 443 -7.98 -7.07 -9.81
C TRP A 443 -9.06 -7.77 -10.63
N ILE A 444 -9.46 -7.18 -11.76
CA ILE A 444 -10.47 -7.75 -12.66
C ILE A 444 -9.96 -9.06 -13.26
N PHE A 445 -8.74 -9.06 -13.80
CA PHE A 445 -8.12 -10.27 -14.34
C PHE A 445 -8.04 -11.39 -13.30
N MET A 446 -7.64 -11.06 -12.07
CA MET A 446 -7.55 -12.02 -10.98
C MET A 446 -8.92 -12.57 -10.57
N LEU A 447 -9.93 -11.71 -10.46
CA LEU A 447 -11.28 -12.10 -10.08
C LEU A 447 -11.91 -13.03 -11.13
N VAL A 448 -11.82 -12.67 -12.41
CA VAL A 448 -12.29 -13.50 -13.53
C VAL A 448 -11.59 -14.86 -13.51
N TYR A 449 -10.26 -14.86 -13.38
CA TYR A 449 -9.49 -16.10 -13.31
C TYR A 449 -9.95 -16.98 -12.14
N PHE A 450 -10.04 -16.43 -10.94
CA PHE A 450 -10.40 -17.18 -9.75
C PHE A 450 -11.82 -17.74 -9.83
N THR A 451 -12.79 -16.97 -10.33
CA THR A 451 -14.16 -17.45 -10.54
C THR A 451 -14.18 -18.63 -11.51
N CYS A 452 -13.52 -18.51 -12.66
CA CYS A 452 -13.40 -19.60 -13.63
C CYS A 452 -12.72 -20.84 -13.01
N PHE A 453 -11.62 -20.62 -12.29
CA PHE A 453 -10.88 -21.69 -11.61
C PHE A 453 -11.74 -22.41 -10.56
N ASN A 454 -12.52 -21.67 -9.77
CA ASN A 454 -13.43 -22.23 -8.77
C ASN A 454 -14.52 -23.10 -9.42
N GLU A 455 -15.18 -22.61 -10.47
CA GLU A 455 -16.21 -23.38 -11.18
C GLU A 455 -15.64 -24.67 -11.79
N LEU A 456 -14.49 -24.58 -12.45
CA LEU A 456 -13.81 -25.76 -13.00
C LEU A 456 -13.43 -26.75 -11.88
N THR A 457 -12.93 -26.24 -10.76
CA THR A 457 -12.60 -27.07 -9.60
C THR A 457 -13.83 -27.81 -9.08
N LEU A 458 -14.97 -27.14 -8.95
CA LEU A 458 -16.21 -27.76 -8.49
C LEU A 458 -16.75 -28.79 -9.49
N ILE A 459 -16.57 -28.60 -10.79
CA ILE A 459 -16.98 -29.56 -11.82
C ILE A 459 -16.10 -30.81 -11.80
N PHE A 460 -14.77 -30.66 -11.79
CA PHE A 460 -13.85 -31.78 -11.92
C PHE A 460 -13.56 -32.51 -10.60
N ALA A 461 -13.57 -31.78 -9.49
CA ALA A 461 -13.16 -32.33 -8.20
C ALA A 461 -14.34 -32.76 -7.33
N ARG A 462 -15.60 -32.52 -7.76
CA ARG A 462 -16.76 -33.06 -7.06
C ARG A 462 -16.61 -34.57 -6.96
N ARG A 463 -16.63 -35.09 -5.74
CA ARG A 463 -16.80 -36.53 -5.56
C ARG A 463 -18.09 -36.91 -6.28
N LYS A 464 -18.01 -37.84 -7.24
CA LYS A 464 -19.20 -38.59 -7.63
C LYS A 464 -19.72 -39.20 -6.34
N THR A 465 -20.80 -38.64 -5.81
CA THR A 465 -21.59 -39.33 -4.81
C THR A 465 -22.05 -40.57 -5.53
N ASN A 466 -21.38 -41.71 -5.27
CA ASN A 466 -21.82 -42.99 -5.79
C ASN A 466 -23.22 -43.18 -5.23
N GLY A 467 -24.22 -42.87 -6.05
CA GLY A 467 -25.60 -43.16 -5.77
C GLY A 467 -25.74 -44.66 -5.71
N SER A 468 -25.89 -45.16 -4.48
CA SER A 468 -26.79 -46.24 -4.10
C SER A 468 -28.15 -46.11 -4.78
#